data_AF-A0A2E0KZS5-F1
#
_entry.id   AF-A0A2E0KZS5-F1
#
_cell.length_a   1.000
_cell.length_b   1.000
_cell.length_c   1.000
_cell.angle_alpha   90.00
_cell.angle_beta   90.00
_cell.angle_gamma   90.00
#
_symmetry.space_group_name_H-M   'P 1'
#
loop_
_entity.id
_entity.type
_entity.pdbx_description
1 polymer ?
#
loop_
_entity_poly.entity_id
_entity_poly.type
_entity_poly.pdbx_seq_one_letter_code
_entity_poly.pdbx_strand_id
1 'polypeptide(L)'
;MIEYALNEVEQDFADRYVRPFLPDRIFDAHAHLFAHRHFNEVPDTYASTPAEVGVSAFYDYIKAIHTGADTVGGLFFGLIFLGDWQGNNAFVAEETAGQPLDLGQMIITPDMDPEQVREEVRRGGFVGLKCYHLLANVDYPTWQAPIEAYLPEAHIRIAHEEKLSITLHMVRERSLADPQNQATIRRYCEQYPDMRLILAHAGRAFNPWHTIEGISSLAGLKNVWFDTSAVTEAGAFEAIIETMGHDRLMYGSDFPVSHIRGRCVAVGDSFHWFYAHDMNLNEKHTQLEPVMIGLESLRSLNLACHRMKLSDSQVEDIFYHNAARLYGFEG
;
A
#
# COMPACT_ATOMS: atom_id res chain seq x y z
N MET A 1 -13.51 12.53 7.52
CA MET A 1 -12.54 11.95 8.49
C MET A 1 -11.10 12.05 8.01
N ILE A 2 -10.89 12.20 6.70
CA ILE A 2 -9.58 12.55 6.15
C ILE A 2 -9.22 13.97 6.57
N GLU A 3 -8.06 14.12 7.20
CA GLU A 3 -7.53 15.37 7.71
C GLU A 3 -6.53 15.98 6.73
N TYR A 4 -6.58 17.29 6.52
CA TYR A 4 -5.67 17.95 5.56
C TYR A 4 -4.36 18.42 6.20
N ALA A 5 -4.39 18.80 7.48
CA ALA A 5 -3.27 19.46 8.15
C ALA A 5 -3.01 18.86 9.54
N LEU A 6 -1.75 18.95 9.98
CA LEU A 6 -1.33 18.54 11.31
C LEU A 6 -1.82 19.53 12.38
N ASN A 7 -2.35 19.01 13.49
CA ASN A 7 -2.57 19.77 14.71
C ASN A 7 -1.24 19.95 15.50
N GLU A 8 -1.26 20.68 16.63
CA GLU A 8 -0.07 20.95 17.44
C GLU A 8 0.62 19.67 17.96
N VAL A 9 -0.17 18.70 18.44
CA VAL A 9 0.36 17.40 18.93
C VAL A 9 1.05 16.63 17.80
N GLU A 10 0.46 16.65 16.61
CA GLU A 10 1.00 15.98 15.42
C GLU A 10 2.25 16.67 14.89
N GLN A 11 2.34 17.99 14.98
CA GLN A 11 3.55 18.75 14.64
C GLN A 11 4.70 18.35 15.58
N ASP A 12 4.47 18.37 16.89
CA ASP A 12 5.46 17.95 17.89
C ASP A 12 5.90 16.49 17.70
N PHE A 13 4.94 15.61 17.37
CA PHE A 13 5.22 14.21 17.07
C PHE A 13 6.09 14.06 15.81
N ALA A 14 5.71 14.74 14.73
CA ALA A 14 6.43 14.67 13.46
C ALA A 14 7.86 15.20 13.60
N ASP A 15 8.04 16.34 14.29
CA ASP A 15 9.35 16.95 14.55
C ASP A 15 10.26 16.01 15.34
N ARG A 16 9.70 15.21 16.26
CA ARG A 16 10.48 14.30 17.11
C ARG A 16 10.80 12.96 16.46
N TYR A 17 9.86 12.37 15.74
CA TYR A 17 9.96 10.96 15.32
C TYR A 17 9.98 10.73 13.81
N VAL A 18 9.51 11.70 13.01
CA VAL A 18 9.33 11.55 11.57
C VAL A 18 10.37 12.37 10.80
N ARG A 19 10.42 13.70 10.99
CA ARG A 19 11.35 14.58 10.25
C ARG A 19 12.82 14.14 10.32
N PRO A 20 13.36 13.72 11.47
CA PRO A 20 14.77 13.31 11.55
C PRO A 20 15.09 12.00 10.81
N PHE A 21 14.06 11.25 10.39
CA PHE A 21 14.18 9.95 9.76
C PHE A 21 13.93 9.98 8.25
N LEU A 22 13.11 10.92 7.77
CA LEU A 22 12.78 11.00 6.34
C LEU A 22 14.01 11.40 5.51
N PRO A 23 14.28 10.71 4.39
CA PRO A 23 15.24 11.17 3.39
C PRO A 23 14.68 12.34 2.58
N ASP A 24 15.55 13.04 1.85
CA ASP A 24 15.16 14.22 1.06
C ASP A 24 14.15 13.91 -0.06
N ARG A 25 14.19 12.69 -0.62
CA ARG A 25 13.36 12.26 -1.76
C ARG A 25 12.52 11.04 -1.39
N ILE A 26 11.23 11.11 -1.68
CA ILE A 26 10.27 10.03 -1.44
C ILE A 26 9.51 9.72 -2.73
N PHE A 27 9.47 8.44 -3.10
CA PHE A 27 8.47 7.88 -4.02
C PHE A 27 7.43 7.14 -3.18
N ASP A 28 6.16 7.53 -3.27
CA ASP A 28 5.09 6.88 -2.52
C ASP A 28 4.53 5.68 -3.32
N ALA A 29 4.92 4.47 -2.96
CA ALA A 29 4.57 3.27 -3.71
C ALA A 29 3.12 2.80 -3.50
N HIS A 30 2.26 3.53 -2.77
CA HIS A 30 0.87 3.16 -2.59
C HIS A 30 0.00 4.36 -2.21
N ALA A 31 -0.75 4.89 -3.18
CA ALA A 31 -1.72 5.95 -2.97
C ALA A 31 -2.99 5.76 -3.82
N HIS A 32 -4.12 6.28 -3.33
CA HIS A 32 -5.40 6.18 -4.00
C HIS A 32 -5.85 7.51 -4.62
N LEU A 33 -6.24 7.45 -5.90
CA LEU A 33 -6.88 8.57 -6.60
C LEU A 33 -8.32 8.22 -6.92
N PHE A 34 -9.23 9.16 -6.71
CA PHE A 34 -10.65 8.93 -6.93
C PHE A 34 -11.43 10.21 -7.18
N ALA A 35 -12.58 10.07 -7.83
CA ALA A 35 -13.55 11.16 -7.96
C ALA A 35 -14.88 10.76 -7.32
N HIS A 36 -15.53 11.70 -6.62
CA HIS A 36 -16.80 11.49 -5.92
C HIS A 36 -17.90 10.99 -6.86
N ARG A 37 -17.87 11.41 -8.14
CA ARG A 37 -18.79 10.95 -9.19
C ARG A 37 -18.74 9.44 -9.47
N HIS A 38 -17.67 8.74 -9.10
CA HIS A 38 -17.52 7.30 -9.31
C HIS A 38 -18.04 6.48 -8.12
N PHE A 39 -18.46 7.12 -7.02
CA PHE A 39 -19.15 6.43 -5.94
C PHE A 39 -20.64 6.23 -6.28
N ASN A 40 -21.21 5.12 -5.81
CA ASN A 40 -22.67 5.00 -5.73
C ASN A 40 -23.23 6.00 -4.71
N GLU A 41 -22.56 6.08 -3.56
CA GLU A 41 -22.80 7.04 -2.47
C GLU A 41 -21.44 7.34 -1.83
N VAL A 42 -21.13 8.62 -1.61
CA VAL A 42 -19.85 9.04 -1.02
C VAL A 42 -19.89 8.76 0.49
N PRO A 43 -19.02 7.88 1.03
CA PRO A 43 -19.00 7.61 2.46
C PRO A 43 -18.54 8.82 3.27
N ASP A 44 -19.06 8.97 4.49
CA ASP A 44 -18.71 10.06 5.42
C ASP A 44 -17.19 10.22 5.64
N THR A 45 -16.44 9.11 5.59
CA THR A 45 -14.98 9.11 5.63
C THR A 45 -14.38 10.10 4.62
N TYR A 46 -14.89 10.06 3.38
CA TYR A 46 -14.38 10.77 2.21
C TYR A 46 -15.15 12.08 1.92
N ALA A 47 -16.28 12.32 2.58
CA ALA A 47 -17.10 13.51 2.35
C ALA A 47 -16.36 14.84 2.57
N SER A 48 -15.30 14.84 3.40
CA SER A 48 -14.44 16.01 3.65
C SER A 48 -13.33 16.22 2.62
N THR A 49 -13.14 15.28 1.69
CA THR A 49 -12.14 15.39 0.61
C THR A 49 -12.67 16.24 -0.55
N PRO A 50 -11.79 16.79 -1.42
CA PRO A 50 -12.22 17.40 -2.68
C PRO A 50 -13.05 16.44 -3.53
N ALA A 51 -13.92 16.98 -4.39
CA ALA A 51 -14.75 16.18 -5.29
C ALA A 51 -13.92 15.31 -6.26
N GLU A 52 -12.72 15.77 -6.60
CA GLU A 52 -11.72 15.03 -7.34
C GLU A 52 -10.43 14.99 -6.53
N VAL A 53 -10.04 13.79 -6.12
CA VAL A 53 -8.79 13.51 -5.43
C VAL A 53 -7.83 12.92 -6.46
N GLY A 54 -7.27 13.82 -7.28
CA GLY A 54 -6.24 13.54 -8.28
C GLY A 54 -4.82 13.69 -7.73
N VAL A 55 -3.82 13.60 -8.62
CA VAL A 55 -2.38 13.69 -8.29
C VAL A 55 -2.06 15.02 -7.59
N SER A 56 -2.64 16.13 -8.05
CA SER A 56 -2.44 17.44 -7.40
C SER A 56 -2.95 17.43 -5.95
N ALA A 57 -4.12 16.84 -5.71
CA ALA A 57 -4.68 16.74 -4.37
C ALA A 57 -3.82 15.84 -3.47
N PHE A 58 -3.33 14.71 -4.00
CA PHE A 58 -2.37 13.86 -3.29
C PHE A 58 -1.14 14.66 -2.84
N TYR A 59 -0.47 15.37 -3.75
CA TYR A 59 0.72 16.15 -3.41
C TYR A 59 0.45 17.25 -2.38
N ASP A 60 -0.74 17.83 -2.36
CA ASP A 60 -1.10 18.83 -1.36
C ASP A 60 -1.34 18.23 0.03
N TYR A 61 -2.01 17.08 0.11
CA TYR A 61 -2.26 16.40 1.37
C TYR A 61 -1.00 15.74 1.93
N ILE A 62 -0.18 15.11 1.09
CA ILE A 62 0.94 14.29 1.55
C ILE A 62 2.04 15.11 2.22
N LYS A 63 2.13 16.42 1.93
CA LYS A 63 3.02 17.38 2.63
C LYS A 63 2.85 17.37 4.15
N ALA A 64 1.65 17.07 4.64
CA ALA A 64 1.38 16.96 6.09
C ALA A 64 2.08 15.74 6.71
N ILE A 65 2.37 14.69 5.94
CA ILE A 65 2.99 13.45 6.42
C ILE A 65 4.48 13.42 6.06
N HIS A 66 4.85 13.82 4.84
CA HIS A 66 6.22 13.91 4.35
C HIS A 66 6.87 15.25 4.76
N THR A 67 6.74 15.60 6.03
CA THR A 67 7.15 16.90 6.53
C THR A 67 8.66 17.10 6.38
N GLY A 68 9.07 18.05 5.53
CA GLY A 68 10.49 18.35 5.30
C GLY A 68 11.18 17.43 4.28
N ALA A 69 10.44 16.60 3.55
CA ALA A 69 10.93 15.78 2.45
C ALA A 69 10.14 16.07 1.16
N ASP A 70 10.78 15.92 0.01
CA ASP A 70 10.15 16.08 -1.28
C ASP A 70 9.55 14.76 -1.76
N THR A 71 8.24 14.75 -1.97
CA THR A 71 7.58 13.64 -2.68
C THR A 71 7.77 13.87 -4.16
N VAL A 72 8.52 13.00 -4.83
CA VAL A 72 8.93 13.18 -6.23
C VAL A 72 8.12 12.36 -7.22
N GLY A 73 7.29 11.43 -6.73
CA GLY A 73 6.49 10.52 -7.53
C GLY A 73 5.62 9.62 -6.66
N GLY A 74 4.76 8.83 -7.32
CA GLY A 74 3.96 7.84 -6.62
C GLY A 74 3.37 6.77 -7.54
N LEU A 75 2.90 5.69 -6.92
CA LEU A 75 2.12 4.64 -7.56
C LEU A 75 0.65 4.78 -7.14
N PHE A 76 -0.18 5.06 -8.13
CA PHE A 76 -1.56 5.45 -7.96
C PHE A 76 -2.53 4.41 -8.51
N PHE A 77 -3.62 4.17 -7.81
CA PHE A 77 -4.74 3.35 -8.29
C PHE A 77 -6.05 3.81 -7.65
N GLY A 78 -7.18 3.33 -8.17
CA GLY A 78 -8.48 3.69 -7.62
C GLY A 78 -8.77 3.10 -6.24
N LEU A 79 -9.86 3.55 -5.64
CA LEU A 79 -10.52 2.85 -4.54
C LEU A 79 -11.40 1.73 -5.11
N ILE A 80 -11.49 0.59 -4.41
CA ILE A 80 -12.23 -0.59 -4.92
C ILE A 80 -13.72 -0.52 -4.62
N PHE A 81 -14.13 0.17 -3.56
CA PHE A 81 -15.53 0.34 -3.15
C PHE A 81 -16.26 1.45 -3.92
N LEU A 82 -15.72 1.86 -5.08
CA LEU A 82 -16.39 2.75 -6.02
C LEU A 82 -17.49 1.99 -6.78
N GLY A 83 -18.55 2.70 -7.17
CA GLY A 83 -19.60 2.17 -8.03
C GLY A 83 -19.16 2.03 -9.49
N ASP A 84 -18.26 2.91 -9.93
CA ASP A 84 -17.71 2.94 -11.29
C ASP A 84 -16.17 2.94 -11.26
N TRP A 85 -15.58 1.76 -11.05
CA TRP A 85 -14.13 1.58 -11.10
C TRP A 85 -13.57 1.67 -12.54
N GLN A 86 -14.39 1.54 -13.59
CA GLN A 86 -13.96 1.72 -14.98
C GLN A 86 -13.72 3.21 -15.28
N GLY A 87 -14.67 4.06 -14.94
CA GLY A 87 -14.52 5.51 -14.98
C GLY A 87 -13.37 5.97 -14.09
N ASN A 88 -13.16 5.32 -12.93
CA ASN A 88 -12.02 5.65 -12.08
C ASN A 88 -10.67 5.21 -12.65
N ASN A 89 -10.59 4.07 -13.36
CA ASN A 89 -9.37 3.71 -14.09
C ASN A 89 -9.04 4.77 -15.14
N ALA A 90 -10.04 5.26 -15.89
CA ALA A 90 -9.83 6.34 -16.87
C ALA A 90 -9.32 7.63 -16.20
N PHE A 91 -9.87 7.99 -15.04
CA PHE A 91 -9.39 9.12 -14.25
C PHE A 91 -7.94 8.95 -13.76
N VAL A 92 -7.57 7.76 -13.26
CA VAL A 92 -6.18 7.48 -12.87
C VAL A 92 -5.24 7.59 -14.07
N ALA A 93 -5.63 7.05 -15.23
CA ALA A 93 -4.83 7.14 -16.45
C ALA A 93 -4.62 8.59 -16.90
N GLU A 94 -5.66 9.43 -16.81
CA GLU A 94 -5.56 10.87 -17.11
C GLU A 94 -4.62 11.60 -16.14
N GLU A 95 -4.80 11.38 -14.84
CA GLU A 95 -4.01 12.05 -13.80
C GLU A 95 -2.52 11.66 -13.83
N THR A 96 -2.21 10.42 -14.19
CA THR A 96 -0.84 9.90 -14.23
C THR A 96 -0.11 10.14 -15.56
N ALA A 97 -0.81 10.61 -16.61
CA ALA A 97 -0.19 10.88 -17.90
C ALA A 97 0.75 12.10 -17.90
N GLY A 98 0.66 12.98 -16.90
CA GLY A 98 1.30 14.30 -16.90
C GLY A 98 2.76 14.35 -16.45
N GLN A 99 3.23 13.41 -15.63
CA GLN A 99 4.57 13.42 -15.04
C GLN A 99 5.24 12.05 -15.13
N PRO A 100 6.56 11.96 -15.42
CA PRO A 100 7.23 10.67 -15.60
C PRO A 100 7.25 9.73 -14.38
N LEU A 101 7.11 10.28 -13.16
CA LEU A 101 7.18 9.53 -11.91
C LEU A 101 5.82 9.33 -11.23
N ASP A 102 4.74 9.81 -11.84
CA ASP A 102 3.38 9.54 -11.38
C ASP A 102 2.85 8.33 -12.16
N LEU A 103 2.89 7.16 -11.53
CA LEU A 103 2.62 5.89 -12.17
C LEU A 103 1.21 5.39 -11.82
N GLY A 104 0.48 4.85 -12.80
CA GLY A 104 -0.83 4.26 -12.58
C GLY A 104 -0.83 2.73 -12.54
N GLN A 105 -1.67 2.14 -11.70
CA GLN A 105 -2.13 0.75 -11.86
C GLN A 105 -3.63 0.69 -12.15
N MET A 106 -4.01 -0.23 -13.03
CA MET A 106 -5.40 -0.45 -13.43
C MET A 106 -6.09 -1.40 -12.44
N ILE A 107 -7.25 -1.01 -11.90
CA ILE A 107 -8.11 -1.95 -11.18
C ILE A 107 -8.66 -2.99 -12.15
N ILE A 108 -8.58 -4.26 -11.77
CA ILE A 108 -9.13 -5.39 -12.53
C ILE A 108 -10.15 -6.19 -11.71
N THR A 109 -11.12 -6.79 -12.39
CA THR A 109 -11.98 -7.84 -11.82
C THR A 109 -11.53 -9.21 -12.34
N PRO A 110 -11.74 -10.31 -11.59
CA PRO A 110 -11.30 -11.64 -12.01
C PRO A 110 -11.92 -12.11 -13.33
N ASP A 111 -13.11 -11.63 -13.68
CA ASP A 111 -13.84 -12.05 -14.90
C ASP A 111 -13.46 -11.26 -16.16
N MET A 112 -12.60 -10.24 -16.05
CA MET A 112 -12.12 -9.49 -17.21
C MET A 112 -11.38 -10.38 -18.19
N ASP A 113 -11.66 -10.20 -19.48
CA ASP A 113 -10.90 -10.85 -20.53
C ASP A 113 -9.41 -10.42 -20.45
N PRO A 114 -8.45 -11.37 -20.38
CA PRO A 114 -7.04 -11.04 -20.23
C PRO A 114 -6.47 -10.19 -21.38
N GLU A 115 -6.96 -10.38 -22.62
CA GLU A 115 -6.46 -9.63 -23.76
C GLU A 115 -7.01 -8.20 -23.75
N GLN A 116 -8.27 -8.02 -23.33
CA GLN A 116 -8.81 -6.69 -23.02
C GLN A 116 -8.00 -6.00 -21.91
N VAL A 117 -7.62 -6.70 -20.84
CA VAL A 117 -6.74 -6.14 -19.79
C VAL A 117 -5.43 -5.62 -20.40
N ARG A 118 -4.80 -6.40 -21.29
CA ARG A 118 -3.57 -5.97 -21.98
C ARG A 118 -3.78 -4.69 -22.80
N GLU A 119 -4.84 -4.65 -23.60
CA GLU A 119 -5.16 -3.49 -24.43
C GLU A 119 -5.40 -2.23 -23.58
N GLU A 120 -6.14 -2.36 -22.50
CA GLU A 120 -6.45 -1.28 -21.58
C GLU A 120 -5.23 -0.77 -20.81
N VAL A 121 -4.37 -1.69 -20.34
CA VAL A 121 -3.08 -1.34 -19.73
C VAL A 121 -2.24 -0.46 -20.66
N ARG A 122 -2.07 -0.89 -21.92
CA ARG A 122 -1.30 -0.16 -22.93
C ARG A 122 -1.93 1.19 -23.27
N ARG A 123 -3.26 1.21 -23.42
CA ARG A 123 -4.03 2.42 -23.75
C ARG A 123 -3.93 3.48 -22.65
N GLY A 124 -4.03 3.06 -21.39
CA GLY A 124 -3.96 3.94 -20.22
C GLY A 124 -2.56 4.26 -19.73
N GLY A 125 -1.51 3.66 -20.32
CA GLY A 125 -0.13 3.85 -19.87
C GLY A 125 0.15 3.26 -18.48
N PHE A 126 -0.63 2.28 -18.04
CA PHE A 126 -0.51 1.69 -16.71
C PHE A 126 0.78 0.86 -16.58
N VAL A 127 1.42 0.92 -15.43
CA VAL A 127 2.62 0.13 -15.09
C VAL A 127 2.29 -1.15 -14.30
N GLY A 128 1.00 -1.36 -14.02
CA GLY A 128 0.58 -2.46 -13.18
C GLY A 128 -0.92 -2.67 -13.08
N LEU A 129 -1.27 -3.68 -12.29
CA LEU A 129 -2.63 -4.11 -12.00
C LEU A 129 -2.90 -4.01 -10.50
N LYS A 130 -4.13 -3.64 -10.14
CA LYS A 130 -4.64 -3.65 -8.78
C LYS A 130 -5.80 -4.65 -8.69
N CYS A 131 -5.60 -5.71 -7.92
CA CYS A 131 -6.65 -6.67 -7.60
C CYS A 131 -7.15 -6.49 -6.17
N TYR A 132 -8.35 -6.98 -5.88
CA TYR A 132 -8.92 -6.88 -4.55
C TYR A 132 -10.01 -7.92 -4.29
N HIS A 133 -10.03 -8.46 -3.07
CA HIS A 133 -10.92 -9.58 -2.70
C HIS A 133 -12.42 -9.25 -2.80
N LEU A 134 -12.85 -8.00 -2.64
CA LEU A 134 -14.27 -7.63 -2.81
C LEU A 134 -14.80 -7.85 -4.24
N LEU A 135 -13.89 -7.97 -5.21
CA LEU A 135 -14.22 -8.28 -6.60
C LEU A 135 -14.19 -9.79 -6.87
N ALA A 136 -13.86 -10.63 -5.89
CA ALA A 136 -13.90 -12.08 -6.00
C ALA A 136 -15.34 -12.57 -6.23
N ASN A 137 -15.54 -13.46 -7.19
CA ASN A 137 -16.83 -14.11 -7.42
C ASN A 137 -16.96 -15.37 -6.54
N VAL A 138 -17.28 -15.17 -5.27
CA VAL A 138 -17.45 -16.25 -4.27
C VAL A 138 -18.74 -16.08 -3.48
N ASP A 139 -19.30 -17.19 -2.98
CA ASP A 139 -20.56 -17.23 -2.21
C ASP A 139 -20.35 -17.24 -0.68
N TYR A 140 -19.13 -17.03 -0.22
CA TYR A 140 -18.71 -16.94 1.18
C TYR A 140 -17.99 -15.61 1.46
N PRO A 141 -17.69 -15.26 2.72
CA PRO A 141 -17.01 -14.00 3.03
C PRO A 141 -15.70 -13.85 2.25
N THR A 142 -15.60 -12.80 1.44
CA THR A 142 -14.44 -12.56 0.55
C THR A 142 -13.13 -12.40 1.31
N TRP A 143 -13.18 -12.07 2.61
CA TRP A 143 -12.02 -12.09 3.51
C TRP A 143 -11.36 -13.46 3.65
N GLN A 144 -12.01 -14.54 3.23
CA GLN A 144 -11.45 -15.90 3.19
C GLN A 144 -11.14 -16.37 1.77
N ALA A 145 -11.35 -15.52 0.76
CA ALA A 145 -11.14 -15.88 -0.64
C ALA A 145 -9.66 -16.23 -0.90
N PRO A 146 -9.38 -17.30 -1.66
CA PRO A 146 -8.03 -17.58 -2.11
C PRO A 146 -7.61 -16.53 -3.13
N ILE A 147 -6.30 -16.28 -3.26
CA ILE A 147 -5.74 -15.29 -4.20
C ILE A 147 -6.27 -15.53 -5.62
N GLU A 148 -6.36 -16.78 -6.06
CA GLU A 148 -6.85 -17.16 -7.39
C GLU A 148 -8.28 -16.67 -7.70
N ALA A 149 -9.11 -16.44 -6.68
CA ALA A 149 -10.50 -16.03 -6.87
C ALA A 149 -10.65 -14.56 -7.26
N TYR A 150 -9.65 -13.72 -6.99
CA TYR A 150 -9.63 -12.30 -7.36
C TYR A 150 -8.39 -11.87 -8.14
N LEU A 151 -7.44 -12.79 -8.32
CA LEU A 151 -6.27 -12.64 -9.17
C LEU A 151 -6.00 -13.96 -9.91
N PRO A 152 -6.79 -14.25 -10.95
CA PRO A 152 -6.64 -15.49 -11.72
C PRO A 152 -5.33 -15.50 -12.51
N GLU A 153 -4.80 -16.70 -12.72
CA GLU A 153 -3.52 -16.93 -13.39
C GLU A 153 -3.45 -16.32 -14.80
N ALA A 154 -4.60 -16.20 -15.48
CA ALA A 154 -4.68 -15.55 -16.78
C ALA A 154 -4.26 -14.07 -16.74
N HIS A 155 -4.54 -13.34 -15.66
CA HIS A 155 -4.05 -11.96 -15.47
C HIS A 155 -2.58 -11.94 -15.04
N ILE A 156 -2.12 -12.94 -14.28
CA ILE A 156 -0.69 -13.10 -13.97
C ILE A 156 0.14 -13.27 -15.24
N ARG A 157 -0.34 -14.08 -16.19
CA ARG A 157 0.28 -14.25 -17.51
C ARG A 157 0.42 -12.92 -18.25
N ILE A 158 -0.64 -12.11 -18.29
CA ILE A 158 -0.59 -10.78 -18.92
C ILE A 158 0.43 -9.89 -18.21
N ALA A 159 0.42 -9.87 -16.88
CA ALA A 159 1.40 -9.11 -16.12
C ALA A 159 2.84 -9.58 -16.37
N HIS A 160 3.06 -10.87 -16.60
CA HIS A 160 4.38 -11.38 -16.97
C HIS A 160 4.82 -10.90 -18.36
N GLU A 161 3.96 -11.10 -19.36
CA GLU A 161 4.28 -10.77 -20.76
C GLU A 161 4.49 -9.27 -20.98
N GLU A 162 3.70 -8.44 -20.30
CA GLU A 162 3.81 -6.98 -20.31
C GLU A 162 4.79 -6.46 -19.24
N LYS A 163 5.42 -7.36 -18.48
CA LYS A 163 6.34 -7.06 -17.37
C LYS A 163 5.75 -6.09 -16.36
N LEU A 164 4.48 -6.20 -16.00
CA LEU A 164 3.75 -5.32 -15.10
C LEU A 164 4.05 -5.61 -13.63
N SER A 165 3.77 -4.61 -12.80
CA SER A 165 3.63 -4.80 -11.35
C SER A 165 2.21 -5.22 -10.99
N ILE A 166 2.00 -5.93 -9.89
CA ILE A 166 0.68 -6.22 -9.32
C ILE A 166 0.70 -5.87 -7.84
N THR A 167 -0.18 -4.97 -7.40
CA THR A 167 -0.36 -4.71 -5.97
C THR A 167 -1.45 -5.61 -5.40
N LEU A 168 -1.05 -6.61 -4.64
CA LEU A 168 -1.91 -7.63 -4.05
C LEU A 168 -2.32 -7.23 -2.63
N HIS A 169 -3.60 -6.94 -2.41
CA HIS A 169 -4.17 -6.93 -1.05
C HIS A 169 -4.54 -8.37 -0.66
N MET A 170 -3.65 -9.01 0.09
CA MET A 170 -3.83 -10.39 0.56
C MET A 170 -4.93 -10.46 1.62
N VAL A 171 -5.72 -11.53 1.63
CA VAL A 171 -6.71 -11.82 2.69
C VAL A 171 -6.45 -13.19 3.32
N ARG A 172 -7.47 -13.80 3.94
CA ARG A 172 -7.42 -14.93 4.89
C ARG A 172 -6.97 -14.51 6.28
N GLU A 173 -7.40 -15.25 7.31
CA GLU A 173 -7.25 -14.82 8.72
C GLU A 173 -5.81 -14.55 9.10
N ARG A 174 -4.89 -15.41 8.64
CA ARG A 174 -3.47 -15.37 9.00
C ARG A 174 -2.59 -14.76 7.91
N SER A 175 -3.18 -14.12 6.89
CA SER A 175 -2.47 -13.41 5.81
C SER A 175 -1.25 -14.21 5.29
N LEU A 176 -0.02 -13.70 5.46
CA LEU A 176 1.21 -14.34 4.97
C LEU A 176 1.55 -15.67 5.66
N ALA A 177 1.06 -15.92 6.87
CA ALA A 177 1.22 -17.22 7.55
C ALA A 177 0.24 -18.29 7.03
N ASP A 178 -0.72 -17.94 6.17
CA ASP A 178 -1.62 -18.91 5.56
C ASP A 178 -0.90 -19.74 4.48
N PRO A 179 -0.80 -21.09 4.62
CA PRO A 179 -0.06 -21.92 3.67
C PRO A 179 -0.57 -21.87 2.24
N GLN A 180 -1.86 -21.56 2.01
CA GLN A 180 -2.40 -21.44 0.66
C GLN A 180 -1.91 -20.14 0.00
N ASN A 181 -1.90 -19.03 0.74
CA ASN A 181 -1.34 -17.78 0.24
C ASN A 181 0.14 -17.96 -0.15
N GLN A 182 0.90 -18.65 0.70
CA GLN A 182 2.32 -18.96 0.45
C GLN A 182 2.48 -19.80 -0.83
N ALA A 183 1.71 -20.89 -0.97
CA ALA A 183 1.77 -21.77 -2.12
C ALA A 183 1.42 -21.05 -3.43
N THR A 184 0.36 -20.21 -3.42
CA THR A 184 -0.05 -19.44 -4.60
C THR A 184 0.98 -18.40 -4.98
N ILE A 185 1.52 -17.64 -4.02
CA ILE A 185 2.56 -16.65 -4.30
C ILE A 185 3.80 -17.30 -4.90
N ARG A 186 4.30 -18.38 -4.29
CA ARG A 186 5.46 -19.10 -4.83
C ARG A 186 5.19 -19.57 -6.25
N ARG A 187 4.05 -20.24 -6.47
CA ARG A 187 3.68 -20.75 -7.80
C ARG A 187 3.64 -19.63 -8.84
N TYR A 188 2.97 -18.53 -8.57
CA TYR A 188 2.91 -17.39 -9.48
C TYR A 188 4.29 -16.79 -9.72
N CYS A 189 5.06 -16.49 -8.68
CA CYS A 189 6.35 -15.83 -8.83
C CYS A 189 7.41 -16.70 -9.50
N GLU A 190 7.40 -18.03 -9.28
CA GLU A 190 8.31 -18.97 -9.91
C GLU A 190 7.98 -19.23 -11.38
N GLN A 191 6.68 -19.32 -11.73
CA GLN A 191 6.25 -19.56 -13.11
C GLN A 191 6.30 -18.30 -13.98
N TYR A 192 6.16 -17.13 -13.36
CA TYR A 192 6.04 -15.84 -14.05
C TYR A 192 7.09 -14.83 -13.53
N PRO A 193 8.39 -15.06 -13.82
CA PRO A 193 9.49 -14.30 -13.21
C PRO A 193 9.52 -12.80 -13.59
N ASP A 194 8.99 -12.42 -14.76
CA ASP A 194 8.91 -11.01 -15.17
C ASP A 194 7.69 -10.26 -14.62
N MET A 195 6.73 -10.96 -14.00
CA MET A 195 5.66 -10.29 -13.23
C MET A 195 6.25 -9.86 -11.89
N ARG A 196 5.99 -8.62 -11.48
CA ARG A 196 6.52 -8.04 -10.24
C ARG A 196 5.41 -7.91 -9.21
N LEU A 197 5.42 -8.75 -8.17
CA LEU A 197 4.37 -8.77 -7.16
C LEU A 197 4.72 -7.81 -6.01
N ILE A 198 3.79 -6.92 -5.66
CA ILE A 198 3.87 -6.05 -4.49
C ILE A 198 2.83 -6.55 -3.48
N LEU A 199 3.29 -6.97 -2.30
CA LEU A 199 2.43 -7.41 -1.21
C LEU A 199 2.04 -6.21 -0.34
N ALA A 200 0.80 -5.76 -0.51
CA ALA A 200 0.30 -4.54 0.12
C ALA A 200 0.27 -4.63 1.63
N HIS A 201 0.54 -3.50 2.30
CA HIS A 201 0.53 -3.39 3.76
C HIS A 201 1.45 -4.43 4.41
N ALA A 202 2.68 -4.57 3.87
CA ALA A 202 3.66 -5.58 4.25
C ALA A 202 3.11 -7.02 4.19
N GLY A 203 2.19 -7.32 3.25
CA GLY A 203 1.49 -8.60 3.19
C GLY A 203 0.33 -8.69 4.18
N ARG A 204 -0.43 -7.61 4.36
CA ARG A 204 -1.49 -7.44 5.37
C ARG A 204 -0.98 -7.77 6.79
N ALA A 205 0.15 -7.17 7.13
CA ALA A 205 0.88 -7.40 8.38
C ALA A 205 0.40 -6.55 9.56
N PHE A 206 -0.91 -6.28 9.62
CA PHE A 206 -1.52 -5.60 10.77
C PHE A 206 -1.36 -6.40 12.07
N ASN A 207 -1.11 -7.71 11.97
CA ASN A 207 -0.48 -8.51 13.01
C ASN A 207 0.92 -8.97 12.55
N PRO A 208 2.02 -8.51 13.17
CA PRO A 208 3.38 -8.82 12.71
C PRO A 208 3.73 -10.31 12.88
N TRP A 209 3.08 -11.05 13.78
CA TRP A 209 3.35 -12.47 13.99
C TRP A 209 3.03 -13.32 12.75
N HIS A 210 2.00 -12.92 11.99
CA HIS A 210 1.67 -13.57 10.73
C HIS A 210 2.77 -13.39 9.67
N THR A 211 3.47 -12.26 9.71
CA THR A 211 4.62 -12.02 8.82
C THR A 211 5.84 -12.79 9.29
N ILE A 212 6.17 -12.70 10.58
CA ILE A 212 7.32 -13.40 11.19
C ILE A 212 7.26 -14.92 10.92
N GLU A 213 6.08 -15.52 11.05
CA GLU A 213 5.89 -16.96 10.78
C GLU A 213 5.97 -17.28 9.27
N GLY A 214 5.33 -16.47 8.43
CA GLY A 214 5.14 -16.80 7.01
C GLY A 214 6.26 -16.36 6.07
N ILE A 215 7.06 -15.34 6.42
CA ILE A 215 7.97 -14.66 5.47
C ILE A 215 9.03 -15.58 4.87
N SER A 216 9.50 -16.57 5.63
CA SER A 216 10.51 -17.53 5.16
C SER A 216 10.04 -18.34 3.93
N SER A 217 8.73 -18.52 3.77
CA SER A 217 8.14 -19.18 2.59
C SER A 217 8.40 -18.42 1.29
N LEU A 218 8.70 -17.13 1.35
CA LEU A 218 8.97 -16.28 0.17
C LEU A 218 10.47 -16.14 -0.13
N ALA A 219 11.34 -16.70 0.72
CA ALA A 219 12.78 -16.62 0.54
C ALA A 219 13.20 -17.17 -0.83
N GLY A 220 14.11 -16.45 -1.48
CA GLY A 220 14.65 -16.77 -2.81
C GLY A 220 13.84 -16.19 -3.98
N LEU A 221 12.58 -15.80 -3.78
CA LEU A 221 11.81 -15.10 -4.83
C LEU A 221 12.42 -13.73 -5.10
N LYS A 222 12.69 -13.43 -6.38
CA LYS A 222 13.37 -12.19 -6.79
C LYS A 222 12.43 -11.09 -7.25
N ASN A 223 11.19 -11.46 -7.55
CA ASN A 223 10.14 -10.62 -8.11
C ASN A 223 8.99 -10.33 -7.12
N VAL A 224 9.29 -10.32 -5.81
CA VAL A 224 8.34 -9.98 -4.75
C VAL A 224 8.86 -8.80 -3.96
N TRP A 225 8.05 -7.75 -3.82
CA TRP A 225 8.25 -6.57 -3.00
C TRP A 225 7.11 -6.42 -1.99
N PHE A 226 7.31 -5.53 -1.03
CA PHE A 226 6.34 -5.18 0.02
C PHE A 226 6.26 -3.66 0.09
N ASP A 227 5.08 -3.10 0.33
CA ASP A 227 4.96 -1.68 0.71
C ASP A 227 4.60 -1.54 2.19
N THR A 228 4.88 -0.38 2.79
CA THR A 228 4.64 -0.11 4.22
C THR A 228 3.23 0.36 4.53
N SER A 229 2.38 0.52 3.52
CA SER A 229 1.14 1.30 3.53
C SER A 229 0.26 0.99 4.75
N ALA A 230 -0.02 2.04 5.54
CA ALA A 230 -0.83 2.03 6.76
C ALA A 230 -0.45 1.00 7.86
N VAL A 231 0.69 0.30 7.75
CA VAL A 231 1.16 -0.63 8.78
C VAL A 231 1.82 0.15 9.89
N THR A 232 1.31 -0.02 11.10
CA THR A 232 1.77 0.68 12.28
C THR A 232 2.52 -0.22 13.25
N GLU A 233 2.86 -1.47 12.91
CA GLU A 233 3.65 -2.37 13.77
C GLU A 233 5.01 -2.69 13.15
N ALA A 234 6.10 -2.34 13.85
CA ALA A 234 7.46 -2.44 13.30
C ALA A 234 7.91 -3.88 13.00
N GLY A 235 7.42 -4.87 13.76
CA GLY A 235 7.88 -6.26 13.67
C GLY A 235 7.67 -6.91 12.28
N ALA A 236 6.69 -6.43 11.51
CA ALA A 236 6.48 -6.87 10.13
C ALA A 236 7.62 -6.41 9.21
N PHE A 237 7.99 -5.13 9.32
CA PHE A 237 9.08 -4.55 8.55
C PHE A 237 10.42 -5.19 8.93
N GLU A 238 10.66 -5.42 10.22
CA GLU A 238 11.85 -6.13 10.71
C GLU A 238 11.98 -7.52 10.09
N ALA A 239 10.90 -8.32 10.12
CA ALA A 239 10.88 -9.66 9.54
C ALA A 239 11.13 -9.68 8.02
N ILE A 240 10.57 -8.70 7.29
CA ILE A 240 10.79 -8.53 5.85
C ILE A 240 12.26 -8.15 5.59
N ILE A 241 12.80 -7.15 6.28
CA ILE A 241 14.18 -6.70 6.10
C ILE A 241 15.16 -7.84 6.42
N GLU A 242 14.92 -8.58 7.50
CA GLU A 242 15.77 -9.70 7.93
C GLU A 242 15.78 -10.84 6.89
N THR A 243 14.63 -11.16 6.31
CA THR A 243 14.47 -12.36 5.45
C THR A 243 14.65 -12.06 3.96
N MET A 244 14.07 -10.95 3.49
CA MET A 244 13.99 -10.59 2.07
C MET A 244 15.00 -9.51 1.69
N GLY A 245 15.53 -8.77 2.66
CA GLY A 245 16.41 -7.62 2.46
C GLY A 245 15.65 -6.29 2.44
N HIS A 246 16.35 -5.22 2.82
CA HIS A 246 15.81 -3.85 2.74
C HIS A 246 15.48 -3.45 1.30
N ASP A 247 16.12 -4.09 0.32
CA ASP A 247 15.93 -3.87 -1.12
C ASP A 247 14.62 -4.49 -1.67
N ARG A 248 13.77 -5.06 -0.80
CA ARG A 248 12.43 -5.56 -1.11
C ARG A 248 11.30 -4.85 -0.38
N LEU A 249 11.60 -3.86 0.47
CA LEU A 249 10.61 -3.05 1.17
C LEU A 249 10.55 -1.65 0.55
N MET A 250 9.37 -1.19 0.16
CA MET A 250 9.13 0.15 -0.37
C MET A 250 8.26 0.95 0.60
N TYR A 251 8.52 2.25 0.70
CA TYR A 251 7.60 3.13 1.40
C TYR A 251 6.31 3.29 0.59
N GLY A 252 5.17 3.21 1.27
CA GLY A 252 3.86 3.60 0.74
C GLY A 252 3.04 4.22 1.86
N SER A 253 2.27 5.27 1.56
CA SER A 253 1.48 5.96 2.59
C SER A 253 0.12 5.31 2.83
N ASP A 254 -0.51 4.74 1.81
CA ASP A 254 -1.95 4.42 1.79
C ASP A 254 -2.86 5.65 1.72
N PHE A 255 -2.42 6.76 1.12
CA PHE A 255 -3.27 7.94 0.96
C PHE A 255 -4.65 7.57 0.36
N PRO A 256 -5.79 8.01 0.92
CA PRO A 256 -5.94 8.94 2.04
C PRO A 256 -6.09 8.29 3.42
N VAL A 257 -6.00 6.97 3.56
CA VAL A 257 -6.13 6.28 4.85
C VAL A 257 -5.09 6.78 5.85
N SER A 258 -3.88 7.08 5.38
CA SER A 258 -2.81 7.70 6.19
C SER A 258 -3.21 9.00 6.88
N HIS A 259 -4.18 9.73 6.36
CA HIS A 259 -4.67 11.01 6.90
C HIS A 259 -5.83 10.86 7.87
N ILE A 260 -6.19 9.64 8.26
CA ILE A 260 -7.12 9.39 9.36
C ILE A 260 -6.32 9.31 10.66
N ARG A 261 -6.82 9.91 11.74
CA ARG A 261 -6.21 9.78 13.07
C ARG A 261 -6.54 8.43 13.69
N GLY A 262 -5.52 7.69 14.09
CA GLY A 262 -5.69 6.35 14.61
C GLY A 262 -4.44 5.49 14.47
N ARG A 263 -4.61 4.19 14.73
CA ARG A 263 -3.55 3.18 14.62
C ARG A 263 -4.14 1.78 14.50
N CYS A 264 -3.47 0.91 13.76
CA CYS A 264 -3.74 -0.52 13.79
C CYS A 264 -2.83 -1.21 14.80
N VAL A 265 -3.36 -2.11 15.62
CA VAL A 265 -2.53 -2.89 16.55
C VAL A 265 -2.92 -4.35 16.53
N ALA A 266 -1.91 -5.21 16.70
CA ALA A 266 -2.11 -6.63 16.88
C ALA A 266 -2.79 -6.92 18.23
N VAL A 267 -3.81 -7.77 18.23
CA VAL A 267 -4.50 -8.23 19.43
C VAL A 267 -4.72 -9.73 19.33
N GLY A 268 -4.00 -10.50 20.16
CA GLY A 268 -3.99 -11.96 20.05
C GLY A 268 -3.48 -12.41 18.67
N ASP A 269 -4.24 -13.30 18.02
CA ASP A 269 -3.97 -13.78 16.66
C ASP A 269 -4.70 -12.96 15.58
N SER A 270 -5.06 -11.72 15.89
CA SER A 270 -5.78 -10.80 14.99
C SER A 270 -5.25 -9.37 15.14
N PHE A 271 -5.96 -8.37 14.63
CA PHE A 271 -5.65 -6.95 14.76
C PHE A 271 -6.92 -6.12 14.92
N HIS A 272 -6.76 -4.89 15.40
CA HIS A 272 -7.85 -3.93 15.55
C HIS A 272 -7.42 -2.54 15.12
N TRP A 273 -8.29 -1.85 14.39
CA TRP A 273 -8.11 -0.46 14.01
C TRP A 273 -8.77 0.43 15.05
N PHE A 274 -7.96 1.24 15.73
CA PHE A 274 -8.43 2.28 16.63
C PHE A 274 -8.45 3.60 15.87
N TYR A 275 -9.63 4.09 15.52
CA TYR A 275 -9.80 5.41 14.94
C TYR A 275 -10.13 6.42 16.03
N ALA A 276 -9.52 7.60 16.00
CA ALA A 276 -9.61 8.57 17.10
C ALA A 276 -11.06 8.98 17.45
N HIS A 277 -11.95 9.08 16.46
CA HIS A 277 -13.36 9.44 16.65
C HIS A 277 -14.19 8.35 17.35
N ASP A 278 -13.77 7.08 17.20
CA ASP A 278 -14.45 5.91 17.78
C ASP A 278 -13.65 5.29 18.94
N MET A 279 -12.49 5.86 19.26
CA MET A 279 -11.60 5.37 20.31
C MET A 279 -12.18 5.70 21.68
N ASN A 280 -13.19 4.92 22.08
CA ASN A 280 -13.82 5.00 23.39
C ASN A 280 -12.98 4.29 24.46
N LEU A 281 -11.69 4.63 24.52
CA LEU A 281 -10.72 4.10 25.47
C LEU A 281 -10.31 5.20 26.44
N ASN A 282 -10.37 4.89 27.73
CA ASN A 282 -9.85 5.77 28.78
C ASN A 282 -8.64 5.08 29.43
N GLU A 283 -7.46 5.68 29.27
CA GLU A 283 -6.22 5.17 29.85
C GLU A 283 -5.97 5.83 31.22
N LYS A 284 -5.62 5.02 32.23
CA LYS A 284 -5.42 5.50 33.61
C LYS A 284 -4.12 6.27 33.76
N HIS A 285 -3.13 5.95 32.93
CA HIS A 285 -1.77 6.45 33.07
C HIS A 285 -1.49 7.71 32.24
N THR A 286 -2.28 7.98 31.21
CA THR A 286 -2.06 9.11 30.29
C THR A 286 -3.34 9.45 29.54
N GLN A 287 -3.38 10.66 28.97
CA GLN A 287 -4.30 10.98 27.90
C GLN A 287 -3.78 10.36 26.59
N LEU A 288 -4.69 9.77 25.81
CA LEU A 288 -4.38 9.27 24.48
C LEU A 288 -4.60 10.39 23.46
N GLU A 289 -3.60 10.66 22.64
CA GLU A 289 -3.64 11.65 21.57
C GLU A 289 -3.24 10.98 20.25
N PRO A 290 -4.15 10.24 19.59
CA PRO A 290 -3.83 9.57 18.33
C PRO A 290 -3.50 10.59 17.24
N VAL A 291 -2.40 10.35 16.54
CA VAL A 291 -1.98 11.11 15.38
C VAL A 291 -2.47 10.44 14.09
N MET A 292 -2.29 11.10 12.95
CA MET A 292 -2.50 10.49 11.63
C MET A 292 -1.79 9.13 11.49
N ILE A 293 -2.48 8.14 10.91
CA ILE A 293 -1.97 6.78 10.70
C ILE A 293 -0.65 6.77 9.93
N GLY A 294 -0.46 7.68 8.97
CA GLY A 294 0.80 7.78 8.24
C GLY A 294 1.99 8.19 9.12
N LEU A 295 1.78 9.05 10.12
CA LEU A 295 2.84 9.39 11.10
C LEU A 295 3.15 8.21 12.02
N GLU A 296 2.13 7.46 12.43
CA GLU A 296 2.30 6.21 13.19
C GLU A 296 3.07 5.15 12.38
N SER A 297 2.76 5.03 11.09
CA SER A 297 3.42 4.09 10.18
C SER A 297 4.89 4.47 9.97
N LEU A 298 5.18 5.75 9.71
CA LEU A 298 6.55 6.27 9.60
C LEU A 298 7.36 6.07 10.89
N ARG A 299 6.77 6.32 12.07
CA ARG A 299 7.43 6.02 13.35
C ARG A 299 7.77 4.53 13.47
N SER A 300 6.89 3.65 13.00
CA SER A 300 7.08 2.21 13.07
C SER A 300 8.14 1.72 12.09
N LEU A 301 8.19 2.31 10.89
CA LEU A 301 9.26 2.09 9.92
C LEU A 301 10.62 2.58 10.44
N ASN A 302 10.66 3.77 11.05
CA ASN A 302 11.87 4.30 11.71
C ASN A 302 12.40 3.32 12.77
N LEU A 303 11.52 2.82 13.64
CA LEU A 303 11.88 1.82 14.63
C LEU A 303 12.49 0.57 13.99
N ALA A 304 11.86 0.02 12.95
CA ALA A 304 12.36 -1.15 12.24
C ALA A 304 13.75 -0.89 11.61
N CYS A 305 13.92 0.23 10.88
CA CYS A 305 15.21 0.61 10.28
C CYS A 305 16.32 0.72 11.34
N HIS A 306 16.04 1.34 12.48
CA HIS A 306 16.98 1.47 13.58
C HIS A 306 17.32 0.10 14.21
N ARG A 307 16.32 -0.76 14.45
CA ARG A 307 16.51 -2.10 15.03
C ARG A 307 17.31 -3.02 14.10
N MET A 308 17.08 -2.90 12.79
CA MET A 308 17.81 -3.62 11.74
C MET A 308 19.15 -2.96 11.40
N LYS A 309 19.49 -1.83 12.03
CA LYS A 309 20.75 -1.09 11.86
C LYS A 309 21.01 -0.70 10.40
N LEU A 310 19.96 -0.28 9.71
CA LEU A 310 20.09 0.21 8.35
C LEU A 310 20.91 1.50 8.34
N SER A 311 21.80 1.63 7.37
CA SER A 311 22.47 2.90 7.04
C SER A 311 21.52 3.85 6.31
N ASP A 312 21.86 5.14 6.26
CA ASP A 312 21.06 6.17 5.57
C ASP A 312 20.77 5.79 4.12
N SER A 313 21.73 5.24 3.37
CA SER A 313 21.52 4.80 1.98
C SER A 313 20.54 3.62 1.85
N GLN A 314 20.47 2.75 2.86
CA GLN A 314 19.49 1.65 2.90
C GLN A 314 18.10 2.16 3.29
N VAL A 315 18.01 3.25 4.05
CA VAL A 315 16.75 3.95 4.29
C VAL A 315 16.28 4.63 2.99
N GLU A 316 17.17 5.33 2.28
CA GLU A 316 16.89 5.91 0.95
C GLU A 316 16.45 4.85 -0.06
N ASP A 317 17.01 3.64 0.01
CA ASP A 317 16.54 2.51 -0.81
C ASP A 317 15.05 2.24 -0.59
N ILE A 318 14.58 2.22 0.66
CA ILE A 318 13.17 1.97 1.00
C ILE A 318 12.26 3.10 0.47
N PHE A 319 12.69 4.35 0.61
CA PHE A 319 11.87 5.51 0.23
C PHE A 319 11.89 5.84 -1.26
N TYR A 320 12.93 5.45 -2.00
CA TYR A 320 13.05 5.86 -3.40
C TYR A 320 13.68 4.77 -4.30
N HIS A 321 14.91 4.32 -4.01
CA HIS A 321 15.65 3.54 -4.99
C HIS A 321 15.04 2.16 -5.29
N ASN A 322 14.32 1.55 -4.34
CA ASN A 322 13.60 0.29 -4.59
C ASN A 322 12.52 0.46 -5.66
N ALA A 323 11.73 1.54 -5.59
CA ALA A 323 10.75 1.86 -6.62
C ALA A 323 11.43 2.22 -7.96
N ALA A 324 12.53 2.97 -7.91
CA ALA A 324 13.31 3.31 -9.10
C ALA A 324 13.85 2.07 -9.82
N ARG A 325 14.41 1.10 -9.07
CA ARG A 325 14.82 -0.21 -9.59
C ARG A 325 13.65 -1.00 -10.14
N LEU A 326 12.53 -1.02 -9.40
CA LEU A 326 11.35 -1.78 -9.79
C LEU A 326 10.81 -1.31 -11.14
N TYR A 327 10.70 0.00 -11.35
CA TYR A 327 10.06 0.61 -12.51
C TYR A 327 11.03 1.14 -13.58
N GLY A 328 12.34 1.11 -13.33
CA GLY A 328 13.37 1.42 -14.32
C GLY A 328 13.57 2.92 -14.58
N PHE A 329 13.38 3.77 -13.57
CA PHE A 329 13.57 5.24 -13.68
C PHE A 329 14.79 5.77 -12.94
N GLU A 330 15.82 4.94 -12.72
CA GLU A 330 17.08 5.35 -12.07
C GLU A 330 17.71 6.55 -12.81
N GLY A 331 17.73 7.71 -12.14
CA GLY A 331 18.23 8.99 -12.66
C GLY A 331 18.64 9.94 -11.54
#